data_AF-S4P249-F1
#
_entry.id   AF-S4P249-F1
#
_cell.length_a   1.000
_cell.length_b   1.000
_cell.length_c   1.000
_cell.angle_alpha   90.00
_cell.angle_beta   90.00
_cell.angle_gamma   90.00
#
_symmetry.space_group_name_H-M   'P 1'
#
loop_
_entity.id
_entity.type
_entity.pdbx_description
1 polymer ?
#
loop_
_entity_poly.entity_id
_entity_poly.type
_entity_poly.pdbx_seq_one_letter_code
_entity_poly.pdbx_strand_id
1 'polypeptide(L)'
;MLKLRATDARARQEWVNGLRAIAEIHTKAMGANPPLQPREQLAVHDAMASARQQLQATELSDAALARCIESSDSPFPHTDPDLLLLKATSAASMQCLLQCLGLLMRQQQCAALGGKPARDH
;
A
#
# COMPACT_ATOMS: atom_id res chain seq x y z
N MET A 1 -15.84 12.57 -1.28
CA MET A 1 -16.75 11.53 -1.83
C MET A 1 -16.84 11.69 -3.34
N LEU A 2 -16.47 10.67 -4.11
CA LEU A 2 -16.58 10.68 -5.57
C LEU A 2 -18.00 10.24 -5.98
N LYS A 3 -18.72 11.10 -6.72
CA LYS A 3 -20.06 10.79 -7.26
C LYS A 3 -19.91 10.35 -8.72
N LEU A 4 -20.12 9.06 -8.98
CA LEU A 4 -20.14 8.51 -10.32
C LEU A 4 -21.55 8.62 -10.91
N ARG A 5 -21.67 9.03 -12.17
CA ARG A 5 -22.94 9.07 -12.92
C ARG A 5 -22.84 8.18 -14.16
N ALA A 6 -23.93 7.49 -14.49
CA ALA A 6 -24.08 6.73 -15.72
C ALA A 6 -25.06 7.47 -16.66
N THR A 7 -24.97 7.17 -17.95
CA THR A 7 -25.80 7.76 -19.02
C THR A 7 -27.27 7.40 -18.90
N ASP A 8 -27.59 6.20 -18.38
CA ASP A 8 -28.95 5.69 -18.23
C ASP A 8 -29.05 4.71 -17.04
N ALA A 9 -30.28 4.31 -16.72
CA ALA A 9 -30.57 3.42 -15.60
C ALA A 9 -29.99 2.01 -15.78
N ARG A 10 -29.91 1.51 -17.02
CA ARG A 10 -29.38 0.18 -17.32
C ARG A 10 -27.86 0.18 -17.14
N ALA A 11 -27.16 1.14 -17.73
CA ALA A 11 -25.72 1.32 -17.55
C ALA A 11 -25.37 1.45 -16.07
N ARG A 12 -26.13 2.24 -15.30
CA ARG A 12 -25.96 2.33 -13.84
C ARG A 12 -26.05 0.94 -13.17
N GLN A 13 -27.03 0.14 -13.55
CA GLN A 13 -27.24 -1.17 -12.94
C GLN A 13 -26.11 -2.15 -13.28
N GLU A 14 -25.60 -2.13 -14.52
CA GLU A 14 -24.44 -2.93 -14.94
C GLU A 14 -23.20 -2.57 -14.12
N TRP A 15 -22.91 -1.28 -13.94
CA TRP A 15 -21.81 -0.81 -13.08
C TRP A 15 -21.98 -1.22 -11.61
N VAL A 16 -23.19 -1.09 -11.05
CA VAL A 16 -23.48 -1.49 -9.67
C VAL A 16 -23.32 -3.00 -9.49
N ASN A 17 -23.82 -3.81 -10.43
CA ASN A 17 -23.70 -5.26 -10.39
C ASN A 17 -22.23 -5.69 -10.49
N GLY A 18 -21.45 -5.07 -11.38
CA GLY A 18 -20.02 -5.31 -11.50
C GLY A 18 -19.24 -4.98 -10.22
N LEU A 19 -19.48 -3.80 -9.64
CA LEU A 19 -18.87 -3.40 -8.36
C LEU A 19 -19.24 -4.36 -7.22
N ARG A 20 -20.50 -4.80 -7.15
CA ARG A 20 -20.95 -5.78 -6.16
C ARG A 20 -20.27 -7.13 -6.36
N ALA A 21 -20.20 -7.63 -7.59
CA ALA A 21 -19.54 -8.89 -7.89
C ALA A 21 -18.06 -8.87 -7.48
N ILE A 22 -17.34 -7.78 -7.80
CA ILE A 22 -15.94 -7.60 -7.38
C ILE A 22 -15.82 -7.56 -5.86
N ALA A 23 -16.70 -6.82 -5.16
CA ALA A 23 -16.70 -6.77 -3.71
C ALA A 23 -16.94 -8.16 -3.10
N GLU A 24 -17.92 -8.92 -3.59
CA GLU A 24 -18.21 -10.28 -3.14
C GLU A 24 -17.05 -11.25 -3.40
N ILE A 25 -16.41 -11.16 -4.56
CA ILE A 25 -15.21 -11.96 -4.89
C ILE A 25 -14.09 -11.63 -3.91
N HIS A 26 -13.82 -10.35 -3.65
CA HIS A 26 -12.80 -9.93 -2.69
C HIS A 26 -13.12 -10.38 -1.26
N THR A 27 -14.38 -10.27 -0.82
CA THR A 27 -14.81 -10.76 0.50
C THR A 27 -14.61 -12.27 0.63
N LYS A 28 -14.97 -13.04 -0.41
CA LYS A 28 -14.77 -14.50 -0.43
C LYS A 28 -13.28 -14.87 -0.44
N ALA A 29 -12.48 -14.20 -1.26
CA ALA A 29 -11.03 -14.45 -1.34
C ALA A 29 -10.31 -14.10 -0.02
N MET A 30 -10.73 -13.05 0.69
CA MET A 30 -10.17 -12.70 2.00
C MET A 30 -10.51 -13.72 3.10
N GLY A 31 -11.66 -14.41 3.01
CA GLY A 31 -12.05 -15.46 3.96
C GLY A 31 -11.60 -16.88 3.60
N ALA A 32 -11.11 -17.10 2.37
CA ALA A 32 -10.75 -18.43 1.86
C ALA A 32 -9.27 -18.81 2.09
N ASN A 33 -8.44 -17.90 2.60
CA ASN A 33 -7.07 -18.27 2.97
C ASN A 33 -7.09 -19.06 4.29
N PRO A 34 -6.56 -20.30 4.32
CA PRO A 34 -6.46 -21.05 5.56
C PRO A 34 -5.62 -20.25 6.57
N PRO A 35 -5.94 -20.32 7.88
CA PRO A 35 -5.15 -19.67 8.90
C PRO A 35 -3.70 -20.18 8.81
N LEU A 36 -2.77 -19.25 8.65
CA LEU A 36 -1.34 -19.54 8.63
C LEU A 36 -0.94 -20.29 9.90
N GLN A 37 -0.01 -21.24 9.78
CA GLN A 37 0.54 -21.93 10.93
C GLN A 37 1.24 -20.93 11.87
N PRO A 38 1.31 -21.16 13.19
CA PRO A 38 1.94 -20.23 14.13
C PRO A 38 3.38 -19.83 13.75
N ARG A 39 4.14 -20.76 13.17
CA ARG A 39 5.49 -20.50 12.64
C ARG A 39 5.49 -19.49 11.49
N GLU A 40 4.52 -19.59 10.59
CA GLU A 40 4.35 -18.69 9.45
C GLU A 40 3.83 -17.32 9.90
N GLN A 41 2.94 -17.28 10.90
CA GLN A 41 2.47 -16.03 11.51
C GLN A 41 3.63 -15.24 12.14
N LEU A 42 4.52 -15.92 12.87
CA LEU A 42 5.72 -15.31 13.44
C LEU A 42 6.67 -14.81 12.34
N ALA A 43 6.94 -15.65 11.33
CA ALA A 43 7.79 -15.25 10.20
C ALA A 43 7.23 -14.03 9.45
N VAL A 44 5.91 -13.94 9.30
CA VAL A 44 5.22 -12.80 8.70
C VAL A 44 5.34 -11.56 9.58
N HIS A 45 5.20 -11.69 10.90
CA HIS A 45 5.40 -10.57 11.83
C HIS A 45 6.84 -10.04 11.78
N ASP A 46 7.84 -10.93 11.78
CA ASP A 46 9.26 -10.56 11.70
C ASP A 46 9.59 -9.91 10.35
N ALA A 47 9.06 -10.44 9.25
CA ALA A 47 9.20 -9.85 7.92
C ALA A 47 8.58 -8.44 7.86
N MET A 48 7.43 -8.22 8.48
CA MET A 48 6.80 -6.88 8.55
C MET A 48 7.60 -5.91 9.41
N ALA A 49 8.17 -6.36 10.53
CA ALA A 49 9.06 -5.56 11.35
C ALA A 49 10.31 -5.15 10.56
N SER A 50 10.92 -6.10 9.85
CA SER A 50 12.06 -5.85 8.97
C SER A 50 11.71 -4.86 7.85
N ALA A 51 10.57 -5.03 7.18
CA ALA A 51 10.10 -4.11 6.13
C ALA A 51 9.91 -2.68 6.65
N ARG A 52 9.35 -2.51 7.86
CA ARG A 52 9.22 -1.20 8.51
C ARG A 52 10.60 -0.56 8.78
N GLN A 53 11.55 -1.33 9.29
CA GLN A 53 12.91 -0.85 9.56
C GLN A 53 13.63 -0.43 8.26
N GLN A 54 13.51 -1.23 7.20
CA GLN A 54 14.07 -0.90 5.89
C GLN A 54 13.43 0.36 5.31
N LEU A 55 12.12 0.54 5.47
CA LEU A 55 11.43 1.75 5.01
C LEU A 55 11.86 3.00 5.76
N GLN A 56 12.04 2.90 7.09
CA GLN A 56 12.57 4.01 7.88
C GLN A 56 14.00 4.38 7.44
N ALA A 57 14.86 3.39 7.16
CA ALA A 57 16.20 3.65 6.64
C ALA A 57 16.15 4.31 5.24
N THR A 58 15.22 3.88 4.39
CA THR A 58 15.01 4.44 3.06
C THR A 58 14.51 5.89 3.13
N GLU A 59 13.60 6.20 4.06
CA GLU A 59 13.11 7.56 4.30
C GLU A 59 14.23 8.51 4.75
N LEU A 60 15.14 8.04 5.62
CA LEU A 60 16.33 8.81 5.99
C LEU A 60 17.26 9.06 4.80
N SER A 61 17.42 8.07 3.92
CA SER A 61 18.20 8.22 2.69
C SER A 61 17.56 9.19 1.70
N ASP A 62 16.23 9.16 1.53
CA ASP A 62 15.48 10.10 0.69
C ASP A 62 15.61 11.54 1.21
N ALA A 63 15.49 11.73 2.52
CA ALA A 63 15.71 13.02 3.16
C ALA A 63 17.17 13.51 3.02
N ALA A 64 18.16 12.61 3.09
CA ALA A 64 19.55 12.94 2.85
C ALA A 64 19.80 13.35 1.39
N LEU A 65 19.23 12.62 0.43
CA LEU A 65 19.29 12.95 -0.99
C LEU A 65 18.69 14.34 -1.26
N ALA A 66 17.51 14.62 -0.72
CA ALA A 66 16.84 15.91 -0.85
C ALA A 66 17.74 17.06 -0.34
N ARG A 67 18.36 16.90 0.83
CA ARG A 67 19.31 17.88 1.38
C ARG A 67 20.54 18.06 0.50
N CYS A 68 21.13 16.97 -0.01
CA CYS A 68 22.29 17.05 -0.91
C CYS A 68 21.96 17.85 -2.17
N ILE A 69 20.78 17.62 -2.77
CA ILE A 69 20.32 18.36 -3.95
C ILE A 69 20.11 19.84 -3.61
N GLU A 70 19.47 20.16 -2.49
CA GLU A 70 19.22 21.55 -2.05
C GLU A 70 20.51 22.32 -1.74
N SER A 71 21.56 21.63 -1.28
CA SER A 71 22.88 22.20 -1.03
C SER A 71 23.78 22.27 -2.26
N SER A 72 23.32 21.82 -3.43
CA SER A 72 24.13 21.74 -4.64
C SER A 72 24.15 23.09 -5.38
N ASP A 73 25.33 23.71 -5.46
CA ASP A 73 25.56 24.92 -6.23
C ASP A 73 26.54 24.71 -7.41
N SER A 74 27.21 23.55 -7.48
CA SER A 74 28.16 23.18 -8.54
C SER A 74 28.44 21.67 -8.53
N PRO A 75 28.63 21.00 -9.68
CA PRO A 75 28.61 21.49 -11.06
C PRO A 75 27.21 21.69 -11.66
N PHE A 76 26.15 21.29 -10.95
CA PHE A 76 24.76 21.52 -11.33
C PHE A 76 24.09 22.39 -10.26
N PRO A 77 23.29 23.40 -10.65
CA PRO A 77 22.51 24.16 -9.69
C PRO A 77 21.40 23.28 -9.10
N HIS A 78 20.98 23.52 -7.87
CA HIS A 78 19.84 22.86 -7.22
C HIS A 78 18.49 23.01 -7.96
N THR A 79 18.42 23.90 -8.95
CA THR A 79 17.27 24.07 -9.87
C THR A 79 17.40 23.26 -11.17
N ASP A 80 18.45 22.44 -11.30
CA ASP A 80 18.67 21.58 -12.45
C ASP A 80 17.49 20.62 -12.66
N PRO A 81 16.92 20.53 -13.88
CA PRO A 81 15.74 19.71 -14.16
C PRO A 81 15.93 18.22 -13.85
N ASP A 82 17.13 17.67 -14.07
CA ASP A 82 17.39 16.25 -13.83
C ASP A 82 17.52 15.97 -12.33
N LEU A 83 18.13 16.88 -11.56
CA LEU A 83 18.15 16.80 -10.10
C LEU A 83 16.73 16.93 -9.50
N LEU A 84 15.91 17.84 -10.03
CA LEU A 84 14.52 17.99 -9.59
C LEU A 84 13.67 16.76 -9.95
N LEU A 85 13.86 16.18 -11.14
CA LEU A 85 13.19 14.95 -11.55
C LEU A 85 13.62 13.77 -10.67
N LEU A 86 14.91 13.65 -10.37
CA LEU A 86 15.44 12.63 -9.47
C LEU A 86 14.81 12.75 -8.07
N LYS A 87 14.77 13.97 -7.51
CA LYS A 87 14.12 14.23 -6.22
C LYS A 87 12.64 13.88 -6.23
N ALA A 88 11.90 14.31 -7.25
CA ALA A 88 10.49 14.01 -7.39
C ALA A 88 10.23 12.50 -7.52
N THR A 89 11.07 11.80 -8.29
CA THR A 89 10.97 10.35 -8.49
C THR A 89 11.30 9.59 -7.21
N SER A 90 12.33 10.01 -6.47
CA SER A 90 12.70 9.43 -5.18
C SER A 90 11.57 9.60 -4.15
N ALA A 91 11.01 10.81 -4.02
CA ALA A 91 9.89 11.09 -3.14
C ALA A 91 8.63 10.30 -3.52
N ALA A 92 8.31 10.20 -4.83
CA ALA A 92 7.19 9.40 -5.31
C ALA A 92 7.39 7.90 -5.03
N SER A 93 8.61 7.40 -5.17
CA SER A 93 8.98 6.01 -4.87
C SER A 93 8.83 5.71 -3.38
N MET A 94 9.32 6.60 -2.51
CA MET A 94 9.16 6.49 -1.06
C MET A 94 7.67 6.45 -0.67
N GLN A 95 6.87 7.36 -1.24
CA GLN A 95 5.44 7.40 -0.97
C GLN A 95 4.70 6.15 -1.46
N CYS A 96 5.08 5.62 -2.63
CA CYS A 96 4.56 4.35 -3.13
C CYS A 96 4.85 3.21 -2.14
N LEU A 97 6.09 3.11 -1.64
CA LEU A 97 6.48 2.07 -0.70
C LEU A 97 5.71 2.16 0.64
N LEU A 98 5.48 3.38 1.16
CA LEU A 98 4.66 3.59 2.36
C LEU A 98 3.22 3.11 2.15
N GLN A 99 2.64 3.41 0.99
CA GLN A 99 1.29 2.95 0.63
C GLN A 99 1.22 1.43 0.52
N CYS A 100 2.21 0.79 -0.13
CA CYS A 100 2.32 -0.66 -0.22
C CYS A 100 2.38 -1.32 1.16
N LEU A 101 3.22 -0.80 2.07
CA LEU A 101 3.27 -1.32 3.44
C LEU A 101 1.92 -1.16 4.15
N GLY A 102 1.27 0.00 4.03
CA GLY A 102 -0.05 0.23 4.61
C GLY A 102 -1.12 -0.75 4.13
N LEU A 103 -1.09 -1.11 2.84
CA LEU A 103 -1.97 -2.14 2.27
C LEU A 103 -1.68 -3.54 2.87
N LEU A 104 -0.39 -3.91 2.99
CA LEU A 104 0.02 -5.19 3.60
C LEU A 104 -0.42 -5.28 5.06
N MET A 105 -0.28 -4.21 5.85
CA MET A 105 -0.70 -4.19 7.26
C MET A 105 -2.21 -4.39 7.39
N ARG A 106 -2.99 -3.74 6.51
CA ARG A 106 -4.45 -3.85 6.51
C ARG A 106 -4.90 -5.26 6.13
N GLN A 107 -4.22 -5.91 5.18
CA GLN A 107 -4.49 -7.31 4.85
C GLN A 107 -4.23 -8.24 6.04
N GLN A 108 -3.15 -8.03 6.80
CA GLN A 108 -2.87 -8.85 8.00
C GLN A 108 -3.90 -8.68 9.10
N GLN A 109 -4.40 -7.46 9.33
CA GLN A 109 -5.46 -7.21 10.31
C GLN A 109 -6.77 -7.93 9.94
N CYS A 110 -7.15 -7.90 8.66
CA CYS A 110 -8.32 -8.63 8.20
C CYS A 110 -8.13 -10.16 8.31
N ALA A 111 -6.93 -10.67 8.00
CA ALA A 111 -6.61 -12.09 8.16
C ALA A 111 -6.65 -12.54 9.63
N ALA A 112 -6.16 -11.73 10.57
CA ALA A 112 -6.20 -12.03 12.00
C ALA A 112 -7.63 -12.12 12.56
N LEU A 113 -8.57 -11.32 12.02
CA LEU A 113 -9.97 -11.32 12.44
C LEU A 113 -10.80 -12.47 11.84
N GLY A 114 -10.40 -13.01 10.68
CA GLY A 114 -11.07 -14.14 10.02
C GLY A 114 -10.88 -15.50 10.71
N GLY A 115 -10.03 -15.60 11.74
CA GLY A 115 -9.63 -16.84 12.39
C GLY A 115 -10.46 -17.31 13.60
N LYS A 116 -11.58 -16.67 13.94
CA LYS A 116 -12.46 -17.15 15.02
C LYS A 116 -13.59 -18.02 14.44
N PRO A 117 -13.55 -19.36 14.57
CA PRO A 117 -14.76 -20.14 14.39
C PRO A 117 -15.73 -19.75 15.50
N ALA A 118 -16.91 -19.26 15.10
CA ALA A 118 -18.06 -19.22 15.98
C ALA A 118 -18.34 -20.66 16.42
N ARG A 119 -17.94 -21.00 17.66
CA ARG A 119 -18.44 -22.17 18.35
C ARG A 119 -19.86 -21.83 18.78
N ASP A 120 -20.80 -22.10 17.88
CA ASP A 120 -22.20 -22.18 18.23
C ASP A 120 -22.42 -23.34 19.22
N HIS A 121 -23.36 -23.09 20.13
CA HIS A 121 -23.63 -23.75 21.41
C HIS A 121 -23.99 -25.24 21.33
#